data_AF-A0A4U9DE14-F1
#
_entry.id   AF-A0A4U9DE14-F1
#
_cell.length_a   1.000
_cell.length_b   1.000
_cell.length_c   1.000
_cell.angle_alpha   90.00
_cell.angle_beta   90.00
_cell.angle_gamma   90.00
#
_symmetry.space_group_name_H-M   'P 1'
#
loop_
_entity.id
_entity.type
_entity.pdbx_description
1 polymer ?
#
loop_
_entity_poly.entity_id
_entity_poly.type
_entity_poly.pdbx_seq_one_letter_code
_entity_poly.pdbx_strand_id
1 'polypeptide(L)' 'MQIYDVFGRHIGVQREGERWLIFRADLTERKFSRLYEVIIPDDLTETEIPGWLDDIFHEGRDGKASRGEAD' A
#
# COMPACT_ATOMS: atom_id res chain seq x y z
N MET A 1 -12.74 -1.80 7.70
CA MET A 1 -11.28 -1.55 7.66
C MET A 1 -10.65 -2.89 7.36
N GLN A 2 -10.00 -2.99 6.21
CA GLN A 2 -9.37 -4.21 5.74
C GLN A 2 -7.88 -4.15 6.03
N ILE A 3 -7.27 -5.23 6.52
CA ILE A 3 -5.84 -5.29 6.78
C ILE A 3 -5.21 -6.17 5.72
N TYR A 4 -4.23 -5.62 5.01
CA TYR A 4 -3.44 -6.30 3.99
C TYR A 4 -2.04 -6.55 4.54
N ASP A 5 -1.46 -7.71 4.26
CA ASP A 5 -0.03 -7.94 4.49
C ASP A 5 0.74 -7.53 3.24
N VAL A 6 1.61 -6.53 3.37
CA VAL A 6 2.41 -5.96 2.29
C VAL A 6 3.87 -6.13 2.69
N PHE A 7 4.53 -7.15 2.14
CA PHE A 7 5.91 -7.53 2.48
C PHE A 7 6.17 -7.69 4.00
N GLY A 8 5.24 -8.30 4.74
CA GLY A 8 5.35 -8.46 6.19
C GLY A 8 5.01 -7.20 7.01
N ARG A 9 4.54 -6.13 6.36
CA ARG A 9 3.96 -4.96 7.02
C ARG A 9 2.45 -5.05 6.90
N HIS A 10 1.75 -4.98 8.03
CA HIS A 10 0.29 -4.99 8.00
C HIS A 10 -0.21 -3.56 7.74
N ILE A 11 -0.95 -3.38 6.65
CA ILE A 11 -1.50 -2.09 6.22
C ILE A 11 -3.02 -2.18 6.32
N GLY A 12 -3.59 -1.42 7.24
CA GLY A 12 -5.01 -1.18 7.35
C GLY A 12 -5.47 -0.15 6.32
N VAL A 13 -6.45 -0.51 5.50
CA VAL A 13 -7.10 0.40 4.57
C VAL A 13 -8.56 0.57 4.98
N GLN A 14 -9.02 1.81 4.99
CA GLN A 14 -10.39 2.16 5.34
C GLN A 14 -10.94 3.12 4.31
N ARG A 15 -12.10 2.78 3.72
CA ARG A 15 -12.84 3.69 2.86
C ARG A 15 -13.64 4.66 3.72
N GLU A 16 -13.40 5.96 3.54
CA GLU A 16 -14.20 7.03 4.11
C GLU A 16 -14.85 7.81 2.96
N GLY A 17 -16.08 7.45 2.61
CA GLY A 17 -16.79 7.99 1.46
C GLY A 17 -16.10 7.67 0.14
N GLU A 18 -15.65 8.72 -0.55
CA GLU A 18 -14.90 8.62 -1.81
C GLU A 18 -13.38 8.58 -1.59
N ARG A 19 -12.90 8.56 -0.35
CA ARG A 19 -11.45 8.57 -0.07
C ARG A 19 -11.02 7.29 0.61
N TRP A 20 -9.81 6.88 0.28
CA TRP A 20 -9.15 5.74 0.90
C TRP A 20 -8.14 6.25 1.92
N LEU A 21 -8.32 5.84 3.17
CA LEU A 21 -7.43 6.14 4.28
C LEU A 21 -6.54 4.93 4.55
N ILE A 22 -5.24 5.20 4.72
CA ILE A 22 -4.24 4.18 5.01
C ILE A 22 -3.78 4.33 6.46
N PHE A 23 -3.65 3.20 7.10
CA PHE A 23 -3.17 3.04 8.45
C PHE A 23 -2.13 1.94 8.45
N ARG A 24 -0.99 2.19 9.07
CA ARG A 24 -0.08 1.11 9.44
C ARG A 24 -0.66 0.38 10.64
N ALA A 25 -0.91 -0.92 10.49
CA ALA A 25 -1.34 -1.78 11.55
C ALA A 25 -0.11 -2.52 12.11
N ASP A 26 0.20 -2.34 13.39
CA ASP A 26 1.22 -3.12 14.07
C ASP A 26 0.50 -4.16 14.92
N LEU A 27 0.30 -5.37 14.40
CA LEU A 27 -0.44 -6.44 15.10
C LEU A 27 0.20 -6.85 16.42
N THR A 28 1.53 -6.71 16.54
CA THR A 28 2.29 -6.98 17.76
C THR A 28 1.94 -6.02 18.88
N GLU A 29 1.84 -4.72 18.59
CA GLU A 29 1.52 -3.69 19.58
C GLU A 29 0.03 -3.29 19.59
N ARG A 30 -0.77 -3.84 18.65
CA ARG A 30 -2.15 -3.43 18.33
C ARG A 30 -2.28 -1.91 18.15
N LYS A 31 -1.28 -1.31 17.52
CA LYS A 31 -1.27 0.12 17.21
C LYS A 31 -1.66 0.34 15.75
N PHE A 32 -2.39 1.43 15.52
CA PHE A 32 -2.77 1.87 14.19
C PHE A 32 -2.29 3.31 14.00
N SER A 33 -1.33 3.51 13.10
CA SER A 33 -0.80 4.84 12.79
C SER A 33 -1.27 5.27 11.41
N ARG A 34 -1.99 6.38 11.32
CA ARG A 34 -2.48 6.89 10.03
C ARG A 34 -1.31 7.34 9.17
N LEU A 35 -1.26 6.84 7.94
CA LEU A 35 -0.24 7.18 6.95
C LEU A 35 -0.80 8.27 6.04
N TYR A 36 -0.20 9.46 6.11
CA TYR A 36 -0.57 10.61 5.27
C TYR A 36 0.33 10.72 4.03
N GLU A 37 1.44 10.00 4.00
CA GLU A 37 2.42 10.03 2.91
C GLU A 37 1.94 9.29 1.66
N VAL A 38 0.92 8.44 1.81
CA VAL A 38 0.38 7.61 0.74
C VAL A 38 -1.11 7.90 0.60
N ILE A 39 -1.51 8.28 -0.61
CA ILE A 39 -2.91 8.59 -0.97
C ILE A 39 -3.33 7.58 -2.04
N ILE A 40 -4.26 6.69 -1.70
CA ILE A 40 -4.86 5.76 -2.67
C ILE A 40 -5.89 6.56 -3.50
N PRO A 41 -5.80 6.54 -4.86
CA PRO A 41 -6.80 7.17 -5.71
C PRO A 41 -8.20 6.59 -5.52
N ASP A 42 -9.22 7.43 -5.58
CA ASP A 42 -10.62 7.07 -5.33
C ASP A 42 -11.22 6.11 -6.37
N ASP A 43 -10.64 6.06 -7.57
CA ASP A 43 -11.00 5.17 -8.66
C ASP A 43 -10.62 3.70 -8.39
N LEU A 44 -9.71 3.45 -7.44
CA LEU A 44 -9.28 2.08 -7.10
C LEU A 44 -10.36 1.30 -6.36
N THR A 45 -10.53 0.05 -6.79
CA THR A 45 -11.40 -0.93 -6.14
C THR A 45 -10.69 -1.71 -5.04
N GLU A 46 -11.43 -2.24 -4.06
CA GLU A 46 -10.87 -3.05 -2.95
C GLU A 46 -10.02 -4.24 -3.41
N THR A 47 -10.30 -4.75 -4.61
CA THR A 47 -9.57 -5.83 -5.29
C THR A 47 -8.23 -5.39 -5.87
N GLU A 48 -8.09 -4.11 -6.22
CA GLU A 48 -6.86 -3.56 -6.79
C GLU A 48 -5.94 -2.96 -5.73
N ILE A 49 -6.49 -2.56 -4.58
CA ILE A 49 -5.74 -2.07 -3.42
C ILE A 49 -4.53 -2.94 -3.06
N PRO A 50 -4.62 -4.28 -2.92
CA PRO A 50 -3.44 -5.08 -2.58
C PRO A 50 -2.35 -5.04 -3.66
N GLY A 51 -2.72 -5.06 -4.94
CA GLY A 51 -1.76 -4.97 -6.04
C GLY A 51 -1.12 -3.59 -6.14
N TRP A 52 -1.91 -2.53 -5.96
CA TRP A 52 -1.43 -1.16 -5.91
C TRP A 52 -0.51 -0.92 -4.71
N LEU A 53 -0.87 -1.45 -3.53
CA LEU A 53 -0.01 -1.40 -2.35
C LEU A 53 1.31 -2.11 -2.61
N ASP A 54 1.29 -3.29 -3.23
CA ASP A 54 2.52 -3.98 -3.61
C ASP A 54 3.38 -3.08 -4.49
N ASP A 55 2.81 -2.50 -5.56
CA ASP A 55 3.52 -1.65 -6.52
C ASP A 55 4.15 -0.41 -5.88
N ILE A 56 3.42 0.37 -5.06
CA ILE A 56 3.97 1.58 -4.43
C ILE A 56 5.06 1.27 -3.39
N PHE A 57 4.92 0.15 -2.67
CA PHE A 57 5.86 -0.24 -1.63
C PHE A 57 7.06 -0.97 -2.23
N HIS A 58 6.91 -1.53 -3.44
CA HIS A 58 7.96 -2.12 -4.25
C HIS A 58 8.77 -1.05 -5.00
N GLU A 59 8.13 -0.03 -5.58
CA GLU A 59 8.82 1.08 -6.25
C GLU A 59 9.76 1.83 -5.30
N GLY A 60 9.41 1.94 -4.01
CA GLY A 60 10.32 2.48 -2.98
C GLY A 60 11.62 1.68 -2.77
N ARG A 61 11.75 0.48 -3.37
CA ARG A 61 12.98 -0.33 -3.38
C ARG A 61 13.61 -0.48 -4.77
N ASP A 62 12.88 -0.20 -5.82
CA ASP A 62 13.38 -0.36 -7.18
C ASP A 62 13.80 1.00 -7.73
N GLY A 63 15.01 1.43 -7.34
CA GLY A 63 15.83 2.21 -8.24
C GLY A 63 16.02 1.40 -9.52
N LYS A 64 15.07 1.52 -10.46
CA LYS A 64 15.07 0.89 -11.77
C LYS A 64 16.40 1.15 -12.46
N ALA A 65 17.29 0.16 -12.44
CA ALA A 65 18.20 -0.08 -13.54
C ALA A 65 17.66 -1.27 -14.34
N SER A 66 16.47 -1.13 -14.91
CA SER A 66 16.13 -1.88 -16.14
C SER A 66 17.00 -1.32 -17.26
N ARG A 67 18.28 -1.71 -17.28
CA ARG A 67 19.10 -1.59 -18.48
C ARG A 67 18.69 -2.74 -19.40
N GLY A 68 18.13 -2.36 -20.54
CA GLY A 68 17.52 -3.25 -21.51
C GLY A 68 18.44 -4.38 -21.96
N GLU A 69 17.77 -5.48 -22.29
CA GLU A 69 17.89 -6.19 -23.56
C GLU A 69 19.15 -5.84 -24.37
N ALA A 70 20.04 -6.82 -24.49
CA ALA A 70 21.04 -6.85 -25.53
C ALA A 70 21.18 -8.30 -26.01
N ASP A 71 20.63 -8.51 -27.21
CA ASP A 71 20.97 -9.46 -28.29
C ASP A 71 21.26 -10.93 -27.92
#